data_AF-A0A8A1LXP6-F1
#
_entry.id   AF-A0A8A1LXP6-F1
#
_cell.length_a   1.000
_cell.length_b   1.000
_cell.length_c   1.000
_cell.angle_alpha   90.00
_cell.angle_beta   90.00
_cell.angle_gamma   90.00
#
_symmetry.space_group_name_H-M   'P 1'
#
loop_
_entity.id
_entity.type
_entity.pdbx_description
1 polymer ?
#
loop_
_entity_poly.entity_id
_entity_poly.type
_entity_poly.pdbx_seq_one_letter_code
_entity_poly.pdbx_strand_id
1 'polypeptide(L)'
;MPGRDNKANSSRAVPASPRGPPSPQAPLRLGHSFSKIHAACKGIRDCPVPILWRINGLALGAGLEIVASSDMRVASSNARLGMSETRMGVSSVVKTVLLPGLIGWGRTRRMLLPGEMIGAREALEWRLLEEVVEREGLDDAVAG
;
A
#
# COMPACT_ATOMS: atom_id res chain seq x y z
N MET A 1 36.41 14.93 -34.30
CA MET A 1 35.09 14.31 -34.59
C MET A 1 34.16 14.59 -33.42
N PRO A 2 33.34 15.66 -33.48
CA PRO A 2 32.35 15.95 -32.46
C PRO A 2 31.05 15.19 -32.73
N GLY A 3 30.29 14.87 -31.68
CA GLY A 3 28.89 14.46 -31.79
C GLY A 3 28.53 13.19 -31.04
N ARG A 4 27.95 13.37 -29.85
CA ARG A 4 26.67 12.77 -29.47
C ARG A 4 26.11 13.50 -28.26
N ASP A 5 25.29 14.48 -28.58
CA ASP A 5 24.45 15.23 -27.68
C ASP A 5 23.35 14.30 -27.14
N ASN A 6 23.36 14.04 -25.83
CA ASN A 6 22.25 13.35 -25.17
C ASN A 6 21.26 14.40 -24.63
N LYS A 7 20.51 15.03 -25.53
CA LYS A 7 19.35 15.88 -25.21
C LYS A 7 18.07 15.19 -25.70
N ALA A 8 17.43 14.42 -24.82
CA ALA A 8 16.01 14.07 -24.95
C ALA A 8 15.45 13.50 -23.63
N ASN A 9 15.42 14.30 -22.56
CA ASN A 9 14.47 14.07 -21.47
C ASN A 9 13.46 15.23 -21.43
N SER A 10 12.63 15.29 -22.47
CA SER A 10 11.47 16.18 -22.50
C SER A 10 10.30 15.48 -21.80
N SER A 11 10.01 15.93 -20.58
CA SER A 11 8.69 16.00 -19.97
C SER A 11 7.53 15.33 -20.74
N ARG A 12 7.31 14.04 -20.49
CA ARG A 12 5.97 13.47 -20.73
C ARG A 12 5.04 14.00 -19.66
N ALA A 13 4.35 15.10 -19.98
CA ALA A 13 3.22 15.57 -19.21
C ALA A 13 2.22 14.43 -19.03
N VAL A 14 1.88 14.12 -17.77
CA VAL A 14 0.77 13.21 -17.45
C VAL A 14 -0.51 13.93 -17.92
N PRO A 15 -1.31 13.35 -18.82
CA PRO A 15 -2.53 14.00 -19.27
C PRO A 15 -3.46 14.23 -18.07
N ALA A 16 -4.00 15.43 -17.96
CA ALA A 16 -4.97 15.77 -16.93
C ALA A 16 -6.18 14.82 -17.00
N SER A 17 -6.59 14.28 -15.85
CA SER A 17 -7.79 13.44 -15.81
C SER A 17 -9.03 14.28 -16.16
N PRO A 18 -9.98 13.71 -16.91
CA PRO A 18 -11.20 14.43 -17.29
C PRO A 18 -12.02 14.81 -16.04
N ARG A 19 -12.39 16.10 -15.92
CA ARG A 19 -13.22 16.63 -14.83
C ARG A 19 -14.72 16.42 -15.13
N GLY A 20 -15.15 15.17 -15.26
CA GLY A 20 -16.55 14.82 -15.41
C GLY A 20 -16.85 13.44 -14.84
N PRO A 21 -18.10 13.14 -14.46
CA PRO A 21 -18.48 11.78 -14.10
C PRO A 21 -18.16 10.84 -15.27
N PRO A 22 -17.60 9.65 -15.02
CA PRO A 22 -17.21 8.73 -16.07
C PRO A 22 -18.42 8.36 -16.94
N SER A 23 -18.24 8.31 -18.26
CA SER A 23 -19.29 7.86 -19.17
C SER A 23 -19.60 6.37 -18.89
N PRO A 24 -20.87 5.93 -18.97
CA PRO A 24 -21.27 4.57 -18.58
C PRO A 24 -20.61 3.43 -19.40
N GLN A 25 -19.87 3.77 -20.46
CA GLN A 25 -19.32 2.80 -21.43
C GLN A 25 -17.85 3.06 -21.77
N ALA A 26 -17.13 3.92 -21.03
CA ALA A 26 -15.68 3.97 -21.20
C ALA A 26 -15.10 2.62 -20.76
N PRO A 27 -14.34 1.89 -21.60
CA PRO A 27 -13.67 0.68 -21.16
C PRO A 27 -12.73 1.08 -20.03
N LEU A 28 -13.05 0.61 -18.82
CA LEU A 28 -12.20 0.73 -17.65
C LEU A 28 -10.82 0.19 -18.04
N ARG A 29 -9.85 1.08 -18.31
CA ARG A 29 -8.42 0.73 -18.49
C ARG A 29 -7.81 0.33 -17.15
N LEU A 30 -8.50 -0.54 -16.42
CA LEU A 30 -8.32 -0.85 -15.02
C LEU A 30 -7.47 -2.12 -14.84
N GLY A 31 -7.44 -3.01 -15.84
CA GLY A 31 -6.69 -4.27 -15.79
C GLY A 31 -5.16 -4.11 -15.64
N HIS A 32 -4.58 -3.00 -16.12
CA HIS A 32 -3.12 -2.79 -16.07
C HIS A 32 -2.61 -2.45 -14.66
N SER A 33 -3.41 -1.78 -13.83
CA SER A 33 -2.99 -1.34 -12.50
C SER A 33 -3.08 -2.45 -11.47
N PHE A 34 -4.15 -3.24 -11.51
CA PHE A 34 -4.36 -4.37 -10.60
C PHE A 34 -3.31 -5.46 -10.80
N SER A 35 -2.91 -5.69 -12.05
CA SER A 35 -1.85 -6.62 -12.41
C SER A 35 -0.50 -6.25 -11.76
N LYS A 36 -0.19 -4.95 -11.62
CA LYS A 36 1.07 -4.50 -11.00
C LYS A 36 1.07 -4.67 -9.48
N ILE A 37 -0.04 -4.34 -8.82
CA ILE A 37 -0.19 -4.55 -7.38
C ILE A 37 -0.08 -6.04 -7.06
N HIS A 38 -0.75 -6.88 -7.87
CA HIS A 38 -0.62 -8.33 -7.76
C HIS A 38 0.82 -8.80 -7.87
N ALA A 39 1.54 -8.34 -8.90
CA ALA A 39 2.93 -8.69 -9.13
C ALA A 39 3.84 -8.25 -7.97
N ALA A 40 3.64 -7.05 -7.43
CA ALA A 40 4.38 -6.56 -6.27
C ALA A 40 4.14 -7.45 -5.02
N CYS A 41 2.88 -7.69 -4.67
CA CYS A 41 2.54 -8.55 -3.53
C CYS A 41 3.04 -9.99 -3.72
N LYS A 42 2.99 -10.52 -4.94
CA LYS A 42 3.53 -11.85 -5.27
C LYS A 42 5.05 -11.87 -5.13
N GLY A 43 5.76 -10.89 -5.67
CA GLY A 43 7.21 -10.79 -5.57
C GLY A 43 7.71 -10.70 -4.13
N ILE A 44 6.98 -10.02 -3.25
CA ILE A 44 7.30 -9.97 -1.81
C ILE A 44 7.12 -11.35 -1.18
N ARG A 45 5.96 -11.99 -1.39
CA ARG A 45 5.66 -13.29 -0.76
C ARG A 45 6.48 -14.46 -1.31
N ASP A 46 6.98 -14.35 -2.54
CA ASP A 46 7.86 -15.34 -3.15
C ASP A 46 9.34 -15.04 -2.89
N CYS A 47 9.66 -13.96 -2.17
CA CYS A 47 11.04 -13.62 -1.87
C CYS A 47 11.69 -14.74 -1.03
N PRO A 48 12.88 -15.24 -1.39
CA PRO A 48 13.52 -16.33 -0.66
C PRO A 48 14.11 -15.89 0.69
N VAL A 49 14.08 -14.60 0.99
CA VAL A 49 14.57 -14.01 2.24
C VAL A 49 13.45 -13.25 2.94
N PRO A 50 13.47 -13.14 4.28
CA PRO A 50 12.47 -12.36 5.01
C PRO A 50 12.42 -10.90 4.56
N ILE A 51 11.21 -10.38 4.38
CA ILE A 51 10.95 -8.98 4.04
C ILE A 51 10.36 -8.25 5.24
N LEU A 52 10.99 -7.13 5.59
CA LEU A 52 10.53 -6.19 6.61
C LEU A 52 10.15 -4.84 5.98
N TRP A 53 8.98 -4.32 6.30
CA TRP A 53 8.57 -2.96 5.89
C TRP A 53 8.89 -1.92 6.96
N ARG A 54 9.51 -0.82 6.53
CA ARG A 54 9.68 0.42 7.28
C ARG A 54 8.60 1.44 6.89
N ILE A 55 7.60 1.66 7.75
CA ILE A 55 6.40 2.45 7.44
C ILE A 55 6.48 3.84 8.08
N ASN A 56 6.72 4.86 7.25
CA ASN A 56 6.75 6.26 7.69
C ASN A 56 5.45 6.99 7.29
N GLY A 57 4.38 6.80 8.08
CA GLY A 57 3.09 7.45 7.85
C GLY A 57 2.03 6.51 7.27
N LEU A 58 1.51 6.83 6.08
CA LEU A 58 0.29 6.21 5.56
C LEU A 58 0.55 4.89 4.83
N ALA A 59 -0.20 3.85 5.17
CA ALA A 59 -0.32 2.61 4.40
C ALA A 59 -1.81 2.36 4.08
N LEU A 60 -2.25 2.83 2.91
CA LEU A 60 -3.66 2.84 2.52
C LEU A 60 -3.92 2.01 1.24
N GLY A 61 -5.05 1.32 1.21
CA GLY A 61 -5.51 0.54 0.06
C GLY A 61 -4.44 -0.43 -0.45
N ALA A 62 -4.05 -0.31 -1.72
CA ALA A 62 -2.97 -1.11 -2.30
C ALA A 62 -1.65 -1.05 -1.52
N GLY A 63 -1.33 0.09 -0.88
CA GLY A 63 -0.16 0.21 -0.02
C GLY A 63 -0.26 -0.68 1.22
N LEU A 64 -1.44 -0.79 1.82
CA LEU A 64 -1.68 -1.73 2.92
C LEU A 64 -1.59 -3.19 2.45
N GLU A 65 -2.07 -3.51 1.24
CA GLU A 65 -1.93 -4.86 0.67
C GLU A 65 -0.48 -5.27 0.45
N ILE A 66 0.34 -4.34 -0.03
CA ILE A 66 1.77 -4.53 -0.23
C ILE A 66 2.47 -4.71 1.13
N VAL A 67 2.12 -3.88 2.11
CA VAL A 67 2.63 -4.00 3.48
C VAL A 67 2.24 -5.34 4.11
N ALA A 68 0.98 -5.77 3.98
CA ALA A 68 0.48 -7.04 4.49
C ALA A 68 1.07 -8.27 3.78
N SER A 69 1.77 -8.08 2.67
CA SER A 69 2.44 -9.17 1.94
C SER A 69 3.83 -9.50 2.49
N SER A 70 4.36 -8.69 3.42
CA SER A 70 5.65 -8.93 4.09
C SER A 70 5.56 -9.91 5.25
N ASP A 71 6.72 -10.33 5.73
CA ASP A 71 6.85 -11.09 6.97
C ASP A 71 6.66 -10.17 8.18
N MET A 72 7.36 -9.02 8.21
CA MET A 72 7.40 -8.11 9.35
C MET A 72 7.21 -6.64 8.95
N ARG A 73 6.70 -5.83 9.88
CA ARG A 73 6.30 -4.43 9.69
C ARG A 73 6.66 -3.61 10.92
N VAL A 74 7.49 -2.60 10.73
CA VAL A 74 7.85 -1.58 11.72
C VAL A 74 7.31 -0.24 11.26
N ALA A 75 6.66 0.52 12.13
CA ALA A 75 6.10 1.81 11.75
C ALA A 75 6.46 2.94 12.70
N SER A 76 6.43 4.16 12.17
CA SER A 76 6.43 5.37 13.00
C SER A 76 5.12 5.50 13.79
N SER A 77 5.19 6.13 14.97
CA SER A 77 4.06 6.44 15.87
C SER A 77 2.92 7.20 15.17
N ASN A 78 3.25 7.98 14.14
CA ASN A 78 2.28 8.73 13.32
C ASN A 78 1.63 7.91 12.18
N ALA A 79 1.90 6.61 12.08
CA ALA A 79 1.39 5.79 10.99
C ALA A 79 -0.13 5.59 11.05
N ARG A 80 -0.76 5.51 9.87
CA ARG A 80 -2.18 5.15 9.73
C ARG A 80 -2.36 4.11 8.64
N LEU A 81 -3.16 3.09 8.95
CA LEU A 81 -3.37 1.92 8.10
C LEU A 81 -4.85 1.70 7.86
N GLY A 82 -5.25 1.41 6.63
CA GLY A 82 -6.66 1.13 6.33
C GLY A 82 -7.00 1.07 4.84
N MET A 83 -8.26 0.80 4.56
CA MET A 83 -8.79 0.69 3.20
C MET A 83 -9.87 1.75 3.01
N SER A 84 -9.45 3.01 2.89
CA SER A 84 -10.36 4.14 2.85
C SER A 84 -11.16 4.21 1.54
N GLU A 85 -10.70 3.54 0.47
CA GLU A 85 -11.37 3.47 -0.81
C GLU A 85 -12.73 2.76 -0.76
N THR A 86 -12.97 1.89 0.24
CA THR A 86 -14.26 1.22 0.40
C THR A 86 -15.38 2.20 0.74
N ARG A 87 -15.05 3.37 1.32
CA ARG A 87 -15.99 4.49 1.51
C ARG A 87 -16.47 5.10 0.20
N MET A 88 -15.70 4.95 -0.87
CA MET A 88 -16.07 5.42 -2.21
C MET A 88 -16.74 4.32 -3.05
N GLY A 89 -17.14 3.21 -2.43
CA GLY A 89 -17.74 2.06 -3.13
C GLY A 89 -16.72 1.26 -3.95
N VAL A 90 -15.43 1.49 -3.75
CA VAL A 90 -14.36 0.75 -4.41
C VAL A 90 -13.93 -0.39 -3.49
N SER A 91 -14.19 -1.62 -3.91
CA SER A 91 -13.70 -2.80 -3.20
C SER A 91 -12.17 -2.84 -3.26
N SER A 92 -11.56 -3.47 -2.25
CA SER A 92 -10.13 -3.78 -2.27
C SER A 92 -9.75 -4.56 -3.53
N VAL A 93 -8.49 -4.38 -3.90
CA VAL A 93 -8.03 -4.52 -5.26
C VAL A 93 -7.49 -5.91 -5.56
N VAL A 94 -6.66 -6.49 -4.68
CA VAL A 94 -5.95 -7.73 -5.01
C VAL A 94 -5.70 -8.68 -3.84
N LYS A 95 -5.26 -8.17 -2.68
CA LYS A 95 -4.70 -9.02 -1.60
C LYS A 95 -5.23 -8.72 -0.19
N THR A 96 -6.39 -8.09 -0.02
CA THR A 96 -7.01 -7.98 1.32
C THR A 96 -7.28 -9.30 2.02
N VAL A 97 -7.37 -10.40 1.28
CA VAL A 97 -7.47 -11.77 1.82
C VAL A 97 -6.33 -12.14 2.78
N LEU A 98 -5.23 -11.38 2.78
CA LEU A 98 -4.12 -11.56 3.74
C LEU A 98 -4.47 -11.05 5.15
N LEU A 99 -5.30 -10.00 5.25
CA LEU A 99 -5.59 -9.35 6.54
C LEU A 99 -6.23 -10.28 7.58
N PRO A 100 -7.19 -11.17 7.24
CA PRO A 100 -7.73 -12.10 8.21
C PRO A 100 -6.68 -13.03 8.83
N GLY A 101 -5.61 -13.36 8.09
CA GLY A 101 -4.50 -14.16 8.61
C GLY A 101 -3.61 -13.40 9.60
N LEU A 102 -3.52 -12.07 9.45
CA LEU A 102 -2.70 -11.21 10.32
C LEU A 102 -3.46 -10.74 11.57
N ILE A 103 -4.70 -10.25 11.37
CA ILE A 103 -5.47 -9.59 12.43
C ILE A 103 -6.80 -10.28 12.75
N GLY A 104 -7.11 -11.40 12.11
CA GLY A 104 -8.39 -12.08 12.28
C GLY A 104 -9.56 -11.42 11.54
N TRP A 105 -10.64 -12.18 11.38
CA TRP A 105 -11.81 -11.76 10.58
C TRP A 105 -12.58 -10.58 11.19
N GLY A 106 -12.72 -10.51 12.51
CA GLY A 106 -13.48 -9.44 13.16
C GLY A 106 -12.88 -8.06 12.91
N ARG A 107 -11.58 -7.92 13.19
CA ARG A 107 -10.82 -6.68 12.94
C ARG A 107 -10.72 -6.35 11.46
N THR A 108 -10.51 -7.36 10.62
CA THR A 108 -10.51 -7.16 9.15
C THR A 108 -11.84 -6.58 8.68
N ARG A 109 -12.98 -7.12 9.11
CA ARG A 109 -14.31 -6.60 8.74
C ARG A 109 -14.52 -5.17 9.25
N ARG A 110 -14.04 -4.87 10.47
CA ARG A 110 -14.07 -3.51 11.03
C ARG A 110 -13.25 -2.52 10.18
N MET A 111 -12.11 -2.92 9.63
CA MET A 111 -11.35 -2.05 8.72
C MET A 111 -12.00 -1.93 7.34
N LEU A 112 -12.38 -3.06 6.74
CA LEU A 112 -12.77 -3.10 5.32
C LEU A 112 -14.19 -2.59 5.06
N LEU A 113 -15.18 -3.04 5.84
CA LEU A 113 -16.59 -2.77 5.55
C LEU A 113 -16.96 -1.28 5.69
N PRO A 114 -16.60 -0.58 6.79
CA PRO A 114 -16.81 0.87 6.90
C PRO A 114 -15.64 1.70 6.34
N GLY A 115 -14.57 1.04 5.87
CA GLY A 115 -13.33 1.68 5.40
C GLY A 115 -12.51 2.35 6.50
N GLU A 116 -12.61 1.87 7.74
CA GLU A 116 -11.91 2.44 8.90
C GLU A 116 -10.38 2.45 8.73
N MET A 117 -9.76 3.54 9.17
CA MET A 117 -8.31 3.65 9.28
C MET A 117 -7.91 3.62 10.75
N ILE A 118 -7.02 2.71 11.09
CA ILE A 118 -6.47 2.55 12.43
C ILE A 118 -5.12 3.28 12.55
N GLY A 119 -4.77 3.70 13.76
CA GLY A 119 -3.46 4.28 14.06
C GLY A 119 -2.40 3.24 14.38
N ALA A 120 -1.13 3.65 14.45
CA ALA A 120 0.01 2.78 14.73
C ALA A 120 -0.16 1.96 16.02
N ARG A 121 -0.61 2.57 17.13
CA ARG A 121 -0.83 1.88 18.41
C ARG A 121 -1.86 0.75 18.32
N GLU A 122 -3.02 1.02 17.70
CA GLU A 122 -4.07 0.00 17.51
C GLU A 122 -3.58 -1.11 16.57
N ALA A 123 -2.82 -0.76 15.53
CA ALA A 123 -2.22 -1.74 14.63
C ALA A 123 -1.18 -2.64 15.32
N LEU A 124 -0.40 -2.10 16.28
CA LEU A 124 0.50 -2.87 17.15
C LEU A 124 -0.29 -3.83 18.05
N GLU A 125 -1.32 -3.35 18.73
CA GLU A 125 -2.21 -4.18 19.58
C GLU A 125 -2.87 -5.31 18.78
N TRP A 126 -3.14 -5.07 17.50
CA TRP A 126 -3.75 -6.05 16.61
C TRP A 126 -2.75 -7.03 16.01
N ARG A 127 -1.45 -6.81 16.24
CA ARG A 127 -0.33 -7.51 15.59
C ARG A 127 -0.32 -7.36 14.06
N LEU A 128 -0.89 -6.26 13.56
CA LEU A 128 -0.67 -5.84 12.18
C LEU A 128 0.73 -5.22 12.02
N LEU A 129 1.25 -4.62 13.08
CA LEU A 129 2.62 -4.16 13.19
C LEU A 129 3.33 -4.96 14.29
N GLU A 130 4.59 -5.28 14.07
CA GLU A 130 5.43 -5.94 15.06
C GLU A 130 6.04 -4.92 16.02
N GLU A 131 6.35 -3.72 15.53
CA GLU A 131 6.96 -2.64 16.32
C GLU A 131 6.48 -1.26 15.87
N VAL A 132 6.37 -0.35 16.84
CA VAL A 132 6.09 1.06 16.61
C VAL A 132 7.10 1.90 17.39
N VAL A 133 7.76 2.82 16.69
CA VAL A 133 8.76 3.72 17.26
C VAL A 133 8.43 5.17 16.93
N GLU A 134 9.04 6.12 17.62
CA GLU A 134 8.98 7.51 17.18
C GLU A 134 9.65 7.68 15.82
N ARG A 135 9.18 8.66 15.06
CA ARG A 135 9.59 8.85 13.66
C ARG A 135 11.10 8.94 13.50
N GLU A 136 11.77 9.60 14.44
CA GLU A 136 13.21 9.84 14.46
C GLU A 136 14.00 8.54 14.66
N GLY A 137 13.44 7.56 15.38
CA GLY A 137 14.06 6.26 15.62
C GLY A 137 13.72 5.20 14.57
N LEU A 138 12.95 5.55 13.54
CA LEU A 138 12.43 4.57 12.58
C LEU A 138 13.53 3.92 11.72
N ASP A 139 14.57 4.66 11.37
CA ASP A 139 15.70 4.10 10.60
C ASP A 139 16.56 3.19 11.49
N ASP A 140 16.80 3.57 12.75
CA ASP A 140 17.55 2.76 13.71
C ASP A 140 16.85 1.43 14.01
N ALA A 141 15.51 1.46 14.15
CA ALA A 141 14.69 0.27 14.42
C ALA A 141 14.76 -0.80 13.31
N VAL A 142 15.21 -0.43 12.10
CA VAL A 142 15.32 -1.36 10.96
C VAL A 142 16.77 -1.57 10.49
N ALA A 143 17.76 -0.99 11.18
CA ALA A 143 19.14 -0.94 10.70
C ALA A 143 19.91 -2.27 10.78
N GLY A 144 19.54 -3.18 11.70
CA GLY A 144 20.20 -4.48 11.87
C GLY A 144 21.55 -4.40 12.58
#